data_AF-A0A524MRA2-F1
#
_entry.id   AF-A0A524MRA2-F1
#
_cell.length_a   1.000
_cell.length_b   1.000
_cell.length_c   1.000
_cell.angle_alpha   90.00
_cell.angle_beta   90.00
_cell.angle_gamma   90.00
#
_symmetry.space_group_name_H-M   'P 1'
#
loop_
_entity.id
_entity.type
_entity.pdbx_description
1 polymer ?
#
loop_
_entity_poly.entity_id
_entity_poly.type
_entity_poly.pdbx_seq_one_letter_code
_entity_poly.pdbx_strand_id
1 'polypeptide(L)' 'MIRRRQTIKRKDARSLLDELSGKFGAIEAQRIEIAEFEEKKIVFLDERIAFVRDENGVY' A
#
# COMPACT_ATOMS: atom_id res chain seq x y z
N MET A 1 -13.15 0.86 12.33
CA MET A 1 -12.72 2.29 12.37
C MET A 1 -11.29 2.35 11.82
N ILE A 2 -10.99 3.17 10.81
CA ILE A 2 -9.63 3.25 10.23
C ILE A 2 -8.67 3.84 11.25
N ARG A 3 -7.64 3.08 11.65
CA ARG A 3 -6.54 3.60 12.44
C ARG A 3 -5.59 4.35 11.50
N ARG A 4 -5.45 5.65 11.78
CA ARG A 4 -4.41 6.62 11.33
C ARG A 4 -3.62 6.23 10.07
N ARG A 5 -3.83 6.96 8.97
CA ARG A 5 -2.95 6.92 7.79
C ARG A 5 -1.54 7.33 8.18
N GLN A 6 -0.54 6.55 7.77
CA GLN A 6 0.86 6.91 7.89
C GLN A 6 1.54 6.86 6.53
N THR A 7 2.25 7.93 6.21
CA THR A 7 3.19 7.94 5.10
C THR A 7 4.38 7.06 5.48
N ILE A 8 4.69 6.09 4.63
CA ILE A 8 5.82 5.17 4.84
C ILE A 8 7.13 5.80 4.38
N LYS A 9 8.25 5.32 4.93
CA LYS A 9 9.58 5.80 4.54
C LYS A 9 9.83 5.49 3.07
N ARG A 10 10.56 6.37 2.38
CA ARG A 10 10.85 6.26 0.94
C ARG A 10 11.43 4.91 0.51
N LYS A 11 12.27 4.29 1.35
CA LYS A 11 12.84 2.96 1.08
C LYS A 11 11.77 1.88 1.09
N ASP A 12 10.92 1.86 2.12
CA ASP A 12 9.85 0.89 2.30
C ASP A 12 8.77 1.07 1.22
N ALA A 13 8.49 2.31 0.85
CA ALA A 13 7.60 2.66 -0.26
C ALA A 13 8.07 2.07 -1.60
N ARG A 14 9.36 2.19 -1.90
CA ARG A 14 9.94 1.66 -3.14
C ARG A 14 9.88 0.13 -3.18
N SER A 15 10.26 -0.53 -2.08
CA SER A 15 10.12 -1.99 -1.99
C SER A 15 8.68 -2.46 -2.18
N LEU A 16 7.71 -1.73 -1.63
CA LEU A 16 6.29 -2.05 -1.80
C LEU A 16 5.84 -1.84 -3.26
N LEU A 17 6.25 -0.76 -3.92
CA LEU A 17 5.98 -0.55 -5.35
C LEU A 17 6.58 -1.64 -6.22
N ASP A 18 7.82 -2.05 -5.94
CA ASP A 18 8.47 -3.12 -6.70
C ASP A 18 7.73 -4.46 -6.50
N GLU A 19 7.31 -4.78 -5.27
CA GLU A 19 6.49 -5.97 -4.98
C GLU A 19 5.15 -5.94 -5.72
N LEU A 20 4.43 -4.82 -5.64
CA LEU A 20 3.13 -4.64 -6.30
C LEU A 20 3.29 -4.67 -7.82
N SER A 21 4.33 -4.03 -8.36
CA SER A 21 4.58 -3.97 -9.79
C SER A 21 4.90 -5.35 -10.38
N GLY A 22 5.59 -6.19 -9.62
CA GLY A 22 5.86 -7.58 -10.01
C GLY A 22 4.60 -8.46 -10.05
N LYS A 23 3.56 -8.14 -9.26
CA LYS A 23 2.33 -8.92 -9.18
C LYS A 23 1.23 -8.43 -10.11
N PHE A 24 1.09 -7.12 -10.27
CA PHE A 24 -0.06 -6.49 -10.93
C PHE A 24 0.31 -5.70 -12.20
N GLY A 25 1.59 -5.73 -12.61
CA GLY A 25 2.11 -4.93 -13.72
C GLY A 25 2.65 -3.58 -13.26
N ALA A 26 3.31 -2.83 -14.15
CA ALA A 26 4.01 -1.60 -13.77
C ALA A 26 3.08 -0.58 -13.06
N ILE A 27 3.39 -0.28 -11.80
CA ILE A 27 2.67 0.70 -10.99
C ILE A 27 3.61 1.88 -10.71
N GLU A 28 3.15 3.07 -11.04
CA GLU A 28 3.83 4.32 -10.72
C GLU A 28 2.99 5.11 -9.73
N ALA A 29 3.62 5.55 -8.63
CA ALA A 29 2.99 6.43 -7.64
C ALA A 29 4.03 7.37 -7.04
N GLN A 30 3.65 8.61 -6.79
CA GLN A 30 4.54 9.60 -6.15
C GLN A 30 4.47 9.52 -4.62
N ARG A 31 3.29 9.20 -4.08
CA ARG A 31 3.04 9.10 -2.65
C ARG A 31 2.39 7.77 -2.31
N ILE A 32 2.96 7.11 -1.31
CA ILE A 32 2.42 5.87 -0.77
C ILE A 32 2.12 6.05 0.70
N GLU A 33 0.91 5.67 1.08
CA GLU A 33 0.48 5.67 2.48
C GLU A 33 -0.11 4.31 2.82
N ILE A 34 0.07 3.91 4.07
CA ILE A 34 -0.55 2.71 4.60
C ILE A 34 -1.48 3.13 5.74
N ALA A 35 -2.68 2.57 5.75
CA ALA A 35 -3.57 2.62 6.90
C ALA A 35 -3.82 1.22 7.42
N GLU A 36 -4.01 1.10 8.72
CA GLU A 36 -4.45 -0.15 9.35
C GLU A 36 -5.96 -0.06 9.58
N PHE A 37 -6.67 -1.07 9.10
CA PHE A 37 -8.10 -1.23 9.32
C PHE A 37 -8.36 -2.66 9.78
N GLU A 38 -8.76 -2.79 11.05
CA GLU A 38 -8.95 -4.10 11.70
C GLU A 38 -7.64 -4.91 11.63
N GLU A 39 -7.62 -6.04 10.93
CA GLU A 39 -6.45 -6.90 10.69
C GLU A 39 -5.88 -6.72 9.28
N LYS A 40 -6.34 -5.71 8.54
CA LYS A 40 -5.95 -5.43 7.16
C LYS A 40 -5.09 -4.18 7.05
N LYS A 41 -4.20 -4.16 6.07
CA LYS A 41 -3.43 -2.99 5.66
C LYS A 41 -3.96 -2.47 4.33
N ILE A 42 -4.37 -1.21 4.30
CA ILE A 42 -4.83 -0.53 3.09
C ILE A 42 -3.67 0.29 2.56
N VAL A 43 -3.28 0.03 1.31
CA VAL A 43 -2.26 0.78 0.58
C VAL A 43 -2.96 1.84 -0.27
N PHE A 44 -2.55 3.08 -0.05
CA PHE A 44 -2.97 4.22 -0.83
C PHE A 44 -1.83 4.61 -1.76
N LEU A 45 -2.16 4.81 -3.04
CA LEU A 45 -1.27 5.37 -4.05
C LEU A 45 -1.87 6.69 -4.49
N ASP A 46 -1.10 7.77 -4.36
CA ASP A 46 -1.50 9.13 -4.72
C ASP A 46 -2.91 9.49 -4.20
N GLU A 47 -3.12 9.22 -2.89
CA GLU A 47 -4.33 9.52 -2.12
C GLU A 47 -5.58 8.68 -2.48
N ARG A 48 -5.47 7.74 -3.42
CA ARG A 48 -6.52 6.77 -3.76
C ARG A 48 -6.23 5.42 -3.13
N ILE A 49 -7.27 4.71 -2.71
CA ILE A 49 -7.14 3.30 -2.29
C ILE A 49 -6.76 2.51 -3.53
N ALA A 50 -5.61 1.83 -3.47
CA ALA A 50 -5.12 1.04 -4.59
C ALA A 50 -5.12 -0.45 -4.27
N PHE A 51 -4.71 -0.82 -3.04
CA PHE A 51 -4.60 -2.23 -2.65
C PHE A 51 -5.00 -2.45 -1.20
N VAL A 52 -5.45 -3.67 -0.91
CA VAL A 52 -5.67 -4.17 0.45
C VAL A 52 -4.79 -5.39 0.65
N ARG A 53 -4.11 -5.45 1.79
CA ARG A 53 -3.25 -6.56 2.21
C ARG A 53 -3.82 -7.18 3.48
N ASP A 54 -4.09 -8.47 3.42
CA ASP A 54 -4.46 -9.30 4.57
C ASP A 54 -3.68 -10.62 4.56
N GLU A 55 -4.07 -11.57 5.42
CA GLU A 55 -3.40 -12.87 5.55
C GLU A 55 -3.42 -13.69 4.24
N ASN A 56 -4.38 -13.44 3.35
CA ASN A 56 -4.52 -14.16 2.09
C ASN A 56 -3.66 -13.56 0.96
N GLY A 57 -3.05 -12.40 1.19
CA GLY A 57 -2.20 -11.73 0.22
C GLY A 57 -2.58 -10.28 -0.03
N VAL A 58 -2.28 -9.80 -1.23
CA VAL A 58 -2.56 -8.43 -1.67
C VAL A 58 -3.54 -8.50 -2.85
N TYR A 59 -4.54 -7.61 -2.88
CA TYR A 59 -5.52 -7.48 -3.95
C TYR A 59 -5.96 -6.03 -4.15
#